data_AF-A0A1Z9VIU5-F1
#
_entry.id   AF-A0A1Z9VIU5-F1
#
_cell.length_a   1.000
_cell.length_b   1.000
_cell.length_c   1.000
_cell.angle_alpha   90.00
_cell.angle_beta   90.00
_cell.angle_gamma   90.00
#
_symmetry.space_group_name_H-M   'P 1'
#
loop_
_entity.id
_entity.type
_entity.pdbx_description
1 polymer ?
#
loop_
_entity_poly.entity_id
_entity_poly.type
_entity_poly.pdbx_seq_one_letter_code
_entity_poly.pdbx_strand_id
1 'polypeptide(L)'
;MISFKGRPDSGSSSEKPRAYKSGPRQGSSQAPSYAELRNPTLVTSSISLDTNVTTSVPLMVRPWIDKWEQKMNQGSVLFVWGSDQSKYMQIAGDICTVNYLLENSFNSLRGQNPMTGEYNVKKIEDYKWNMFGIVRNDMLADSSLQKLYNCDVFGRAMIANIFGPLKRNDHVGLALVATDCNVLFTNVFYAPNGRREPALKTKLSGSDKHFQIVGTRNGKIDEFLTSKDPNMQVLKHYPLGVVSHAVAKIPTQGNILLSLRSQDSYMLLPRVEILMI
;
A
#
# COMPACT_ATOMS: atom_id res chain seq x y z
N MET A 1 -6.03 37.90 -4.72
CA MET A 1 -6.13 37.72 -6.18
C MET A 1 -4.77 38.07 -6.77
N ILE A 2 -3.95 37.07 -7.10
CA ILE A 2 -2.56 37.26 -7.54
C ILE A 2 -2.56 37.26 -9.08
N SER A 3 -2.02 38.33 -9.68
CA SER A 3 -1.91 38.50 -11.13
C SER A 3 -0.72 37.72 -11.68
N PHE A 4 -0.97 36.76 -12.58
CA PHE A 4 0.08 36.10 -13.35
C PHE A 4 0.51 37.01 -14.51
N LYS A 5 1.72 37.57 -14.43
CA LYS A 5 2.42 38.15 -15.60
C LYS A 5 3.31 37.07 -16.21
N GLY A 6 2.86 36.52 -17.34
CA GLY A 6 3.65 35.62 -18.19
C GLY A 6 2.73 34.71 -19.00
N ARG A 7 2.82 34.77 -20.33
CA ARG A 7 2.22 33.74 -21.20
C ARG A 7 2.94 32.41 -20.93
N PRO A 8 2.24 31.26 -20.87
CA PRO A 8 2.91 29.98 -20.88
C PRO A 8 3.67 29.84 -22.22
N ASP A 9 4.97 29.60 -22.15
CA ASP A 9 5.81 29.35 -23.32
C ASP A 9 5.27 28.12 -24.07
N SER A 10 4.66 28.37 -25.22
CA SER A 10 4.46 27.39 -26.28
C SER A 10 5.82 27.08 -26.90
N GLY A 11 6.39 25.94 -26.52
CA GLY A 11 7.54 25.36 -27.21
C GLY A 11 8.89 25.82 -26.65
N SER A 12 9.40 25.08 -25.68
CA SER A 12 10.84 24.91 -25.48
C SER A 12 11.42 24.18 -26.70
N SER A 13 11.52 24.88 -27.82
CA SER A 13 12.51 24.62 -28.86
C SER A 13 13.87 24.99 -28.24
N SER A 14 14.50 23.99 -27.64
CA SER A 14 15.84 24.16 -27.10
C SER A 14 16.83 24.31 -28.26
N GLU A 15 17.09 25.55 -28.67
CA GLU A 15 18.16 25.94 -29.62
C GLU A 15 19.57 25.55 -29.14
N LYS A 16 19.70 24.93 -27.96
CA LYS A 16 20.88 24.16 -27.55
C LYS A 16 20.40 22.90 -26.81
N PRO A 17 20.41 21.71 -27.42
CA PRO A 17 20.13 20.48 -26.69
C PRO A 17 21.22 20.31 -25.62
N ARG A 18 20.90 20.60 -24.36
CA ARG A 18 21.75 20.28 -23.20
C ARG A 18 21.89 18.76 -22.97
N ALA A 19 21.40 17.95 -23.91
CA ALA A 19 21.58 16.50 -24.00
C ALA A 19 22.98 16.06 -24.49
N TYR A 20 23.82 17.00 -24.96
CA TYR A 20 25.20 16.70 -25.39
C TYR A 20 26.27 17.33 -24.48
N LYS A 21 26.12 17.22 -23.15
CA LYS A 21 27.36 17.06 -22.37
C LYS A 21 27.85 15.64 -22.62
N SER A 22 29.08 15.49 -23.09
CA SER A 22 29.67 14.17 -23.32
C SER A 22 29.51 13.33 -22.06
N GLY A 23 28.71 12.27 -22.15
CA GLY A 23 28.77 11.19 -21.17
C GLY A 23 30.16 10.57 -21.13
N PRO A 24 30.43 9.67 -20.19
CA PRO A 24 31.71 8.97 -20.12
C PRO A 24 32.00 8.38 -21.50
N ARG A 25 33.11 8.80 -22.11
CA ARG A 25 33.49 8.32 -23.44
C ARG A 25 33.73 6.81 -23.32
N GLN A 26 32.96 6.05 -24.08
CA GLN A 26 33.13 4.62 -24.25
C GLN A 26 34.51 4.39 -24.87
N GLY A 27 35.49 3.98 -24.05
CA GLY A 27 36.88 3.78 -24.51
C GLY A 27 37.99 3.79 -23.45
N SER A 28 37.75 3.98 -22.16
CA SER A 28 38.83 3.84 -21.16
C SER A 28 38.72 2.53 -20.40
N SER A 29 39.56 1.56 -20.74
CA SER A 29 39.89 0.40 -19.90
C SER A 29 40.75 0.80 -18.68
N GLN A 30 40.60 2.02 -18.17
CA GLN A 30 41.36 2.54 -17.03
C GLN A 30 40.46 2.76 -15.82
N ALA A 31 41.05 2.54 -14.64
CA ALA A 31 40.38 2.74 -13.36
C ALA A 31 39.97 4.21 -13.19
N PRO A 32 38.80 4.47 -12.57
CA PRO A 32 38.29 5.83 -12.36
C PRO A 32 39.26 6.68 -11.53
N SER A 33 39.34 7.97 -11.86
CA SER A 33 40.28 8.89 -11.22
C SER A 33 39.81 9.30 -9.82
N TYR A 34 40.75 9.75 -8.97
CA TYR A 34 40.47 10.17 -7.60
C TYR A 34 39.50 11.37 -7.50
N ALA A 35 39.36 12.15 -8.57
CA ALA A 35 38.40 13.25 -8.66
C ALA A 35 36.96 12.74 -8.84
N GLU A 36 36.77 11.64 -9.56
CA GLU A 36 35.47 11.00 -9.79
C GLU A 36 34.97 10.27 -8.53
N LEU A 37 35.89 9.76 -7.70
CA LEU A 37 35.57 9.16 -6.40
C LEU A 37 35.17 10.18 -5.32
N ARG A 38 35.58 11.46 -5.45
CA ARG A 38 35.29 12.51 -4.45
C ARG A 38 33.90 13.10 -4.56
N ASN A 39 33.27 13.02 -5.73
CA ASN A 39 31.90 13.45 -5.97
C ASN A 39 31.13 12.34 -6.69
N PRO A 40 30.67 11.30 -5.96
CA PRO A 40 29.73 10.33 -6.52
C PRO A 40 28.39 11.04 -6.74
N THR A 41 28.29 11.86 -7.79
CA THR A 41 27.00 12.32 -8.28
C THR A 41 26.35 11.12 -8.94
N LEU A 42 25.24 10.65 -8.39
CA LEU A 42 24.30 9.75 -9.07
C LEU A 42 23.82 10.46 -10.35
N VAL A 43 24.57 10.31 -11.44
CA VAL A 43 24.13 10.75 -12.76
C VAL A 43 23.21 9.66 -13.28
N THR A 44 21.93 9.75 -12.96
CA THR A 44 20.88 9.02 -13.66
C THR A 44 20.66 9.70 -15.02
N SER A 45 21.60 9.52 -15.95
CA SER A 45 21.43 9.96 -17.33
C SER A 45 20.52 8.99 -18.08
N SER A 46 19.24 8.99 -17.72
CA SER A 46 18.15 8.67 -18.61
C SER A 46 16.92 9.37 -18.06
N ILE A 47 16.64 10.54 -18.62
CA ILE A 47 15.28 11.04 -18.67
C ILE A 47 14.52 10.03 -19.54
N SER A 48 13.92 9.04 -18.89
CA SER A 48 12.96 8.10 -19.46
C SER A 48 11.63 8.82 -19.69
N LEU A 49 11.61 9.86 -20.53
CA LEU A 49 10.38 10.59 -20.82
C LEU A 49 9.40 9.78 -21.69
N ASP A 50 9.83 8.66 -22.29
CA ASP A 50 9.01 7.82 -23.17
C ASP A 50 8.91 6.34 -22.76
N THR A 51 9.46 5.94 -21.61
CA THR A 51 9.30 4.56 -21.10
C THR A 51 8.59 4.60 -19.76
N ASN A 52 7.54 3.77 -19.61
CA ASN A 52 6.81 3.56 -18.36
C ASN A 52 7.74 2.92 -17.30
N VAL A 53 8.68 3.68 -16.76
CA VAL A 53 9.64 3.21 -15.76
C VAL A 53 8.94 3.15 -14.41
N THR A 54 8.85 1.95 -13.85
CA THR A 54 8.42 1.77 -12.45
C THR A 54 9.45 2.40 -11.53
N THR A 55 9.01 3.38 -10.73
CA THR A 55 9.83 4.01 -9.71
C THR A 55 9.56 3.32 -8.38
N SER A 56 10.62 2.82 -7.76
CA SER A 56 10.56 2.16 -6.46
C SER A 56 11.37 2.95 -5.43
N VAL A 57 10.85 3.04 -4.20
CA VAL A 57 11.47 3.74 -3.07
C VAL A 57 11.71 2.74 -1.94
N PRO A 58 12.92 2.72 -1.33
CA PRO A 58 13.19 1.89 -0.17
C PRO A 58 12.43 2.40 1.07
N LEU A 59 11.81 1.49 1.80
CA LEU A 59 11.11 1.73 3.06
C LEU A 59 11.73 0.85 4.15
N MET A 60 12.22 1.49 5.20
CA MET A 60 12.79 0.81 6.35
C MET A 60 11.73 0.64 7.44
N VAL A 61 11.30 -0.60 7.66
CA VAL A 61 10.21 -0.97 8.56
C VAL A 61 10.75 -1.52 9.86
N ARG A 62 10.24 -0.99 10.97
CA ARG A 62 10.50 -1.50 12.32
C ARG A 62 9.76 -2.84 12.51
N PRO A 63 10.40 -3.87 13.07
CA PRO A 63 9.77 -5.15 13.29
C PRO A 63 8.62 -5.04 14.29
N TRP A 64 7.53 -5.73 14.00
CA TRP A 64 6.43 -5.94 14.94
C TRP A 64 6.85 -6.97 16.00
N ILE A 65 6.29 -6.88 17.21
CA ILE A 65 6.53 -7.87 18.27
C ILE A 65 6.16 -9.28 17.78
N ASP A 66 5.05 -9.38 17.04
CA ASP A 66 4.53 -10.62 16.47
C ASP A 66 5.09 -10.94 15.07
N LYS A 67 6.08 -10.16 14.59
CA LYS A 67 6.80 -10.37 13.32
C LYS A 67 5.92 -10.37 12.06
N TRP A 68 4.82 -9.61 12.05
CA TRP A 68 3.90 -9.52 10.90
C TRP A 68 4.56 -8.93 9.65
N GLU A 69 5.61 -8.12 9.80
CA GLU A 69 6.40 -7.62 8.69
C GLU A 69 6.99 -8.75 7.85
N GLN A 70 7.40 -9.86 8.47
CA GLN A 70 8.08 -10.95 7.75
C GLN A 70 7.22 -11.62 6.67
N LYS A 71 5.90 -11.48 6.75
CA LYS A 71 4.94 -12.02 5.78
C LYS A 71 4.55 -11.02 4.69
N MET A 72 5.02 -9.76 4.77
CA MET A 72 4.83 -8.77 3.71
C MET A 72 5.71 -9.16 2.52
N ASN A 73 5.06 -9.49 1.42
CA ASN A 73 5.71 -10.06 0.23
C ASN A 73 5.35 -9.22 -1.00
N GLN A 74 5.93 -9.60 -2.15
CA GLN A 74 5.64 -8.93 -3.42
C GLN A 74 4.13 -8.80 -3.67
N GLY A 75 3.71 -7.58 -4.01
CA GLY A 75 2.33 -7.21 -4.28
C GLY A 75 1.45 -6.98 -3.04
N SER A 76 2.03 -6.96 -1.85
CA SER A 76 1.37 -6.40 -0.66
C SER A 76 1.32 -4.88 -0.78
N VAL A 77 0.14 -4.29 -0.55
CA VAL A 77 0.01 -2.83 -0.44
C VAL A 77 0.40 -2.42 0.97
N LEU A 78 1.38 -1.51 1.08
CA LEU A 78 1.84 -1.01 2.37
C LEU A 78 1.22 0.32 2.72
N PHE A 79 0.88 0.44 3.99
CA PHE A 79 0.50 1.67 4.66
C PHE A 79 1.56 2.02 5.70
N VAL A 80 1.82 3.31 5.86
CA VAL A 80 2.71 3.86 6.87
C VAL A 80 1.88 4.69 7.86
N TRP A 81 2.17 4.54 9.15
CA TRP A 81 1.57 5.36 10.18
C TRP A 81 2.23 6.74 10.23
N GLY A 82 1.46 7.79 9.95
CA GLY A 82 1.92 9.17 10.05
C GLY A 82 1.66 9.74 11.45
N SER A 83 2.51 9.46 12.44
CA SER A 83 2.41 10.13 13.75
C SER A 83 3.12 11.48 13.73
N ASP A 84 2.56 12.47 14.44
CA ASP A 84 3.23 13.75 14.71
C ASP A 84 4.55 13.56 15.48
N GLN A 85 4.68 12.43 16.19
CA GLN A 85 5.87 12.04 16.94
C GLN A 85 6.84 11.18 16.12
N SER A 86 6.40 10.53 15.04
CA SER A 86 7.26 9.72 14.18
C SER A 86 7.72 10.54 12.97
N LYS A 87 8.87 11.21 13.11
CA LYS A 87 9.52 11.90 11.97
C LYS A 87 9.95 10.94 10.85
N TYR A 88 9.98 9.64 11.12
CA TYR A 88 10.46 8.62 10.22
C TYR A 88 9.33 7.63 9.89
N MET A 89 9.15 7.32 8.60
CA MET A 89 8.19 6.37 8.05
C MET A 89 8.54 4.91 8.40
N GLN A 90 8.66 4.60 9.70
CA GLN A 90 9.19 3.33 10.18
C GLN A 90 8.12 2.31 10.53
N ILE A 91 6.92 2.76 10.87
CA ILE A 91 5.81 1.89 11.23
C ILE A 91 4.99 1.66 9.97
N ALA A 92 5.06 0.44 9.45
CA ALA A 92 4.34 0.04 8.26
C ALA A 92 3.54 -1.25 8.49
N GLY A 93 2.40 -1.33 7.81
CA GLY A 93 1.48 -2.47 7.83
C GLY A 93 0.97 -2.73 6.43
N ASP A 94 0.77 -4.00 6.07
CA ASP A 94 -0.01 -4.33 4.88
C ASP A 94 -1.52 -4.24 5.17
N ILE A 95 -2.37 -4.45 4.15
CA ILE A 95 -3.83 -4.36 4.29
C ILE A 95 -4.34 -5.25 5.45
N CYS A 96 -3.83 -6.48 5.57
CA CYS A 96 -4.23 -7.41 6.63
C CYS A 96 -3.87 -6.87 8.01
N THR A 97 -2.65 -6.37 8.15
CA THR A 97 -2.14 -5.82 9.41
C THR A 97 -2.92 -4.58 9.81
N VAL A 98 -3.18 -3.67 8.88
CA VAL A 98 -3.95 -2.45 9.15
C VAL A 98 -5.39 -2.80 9.53
N ASN A 99 -6.05 -3.70 8.80
CA ASN A 99 -7.41 -4.14 9.13
C ASN A 99 -7.51 -4.79 10.52
N TYR A 100 -6.51 -5.59 10.88
CA TYR A 100 -6.43 -6.16 12.23
C TYR A 100 -6.31 -5.08 13.31
N LEU A 101 -5.43 -4.09 13.11
CA LEU A 101 -5.23 -2.99 14.06
C LEU A 101 -6.49 -2.12 14.19
N LEU A 102 -7.15 -1.82 13.07
CA LEU A 102 -8.39 -1.05 13.02
C LEU A 102 -9.60 -1.78 13.62
N GLU A 103 -9.61 -3.11 13.62
CA GLU A 103 -10.66 -3.88 14.30
C GLU A 103 -10.35 -4.02 15.79
N ASN A 104 -9.08 -4.23 16.14
CA ASN A 104 -8.61 -4.35 17.54
C ASN A 104 -8.65 -3.03 18.32
N SER A 105 -8.70 -1.88 17.65
CA SER A 105 -8.91 -0.56 18.28
C SER A 105 -10.24 -0.47 19.05
N PHE A 106 -11.24 -1.24 18.60
CA PHE A 106 -12.57 -1.37 19.21
C PHE A 106 -12.66 -2.52 20.21
N ASN A 107 -11.53 -3.14 20.59
CA ASN A 107 -11.55 -4.29 21.48
C ASN A 107 -12.05 -3.91 22.88
N SER A 108 -13.11 -4.56 23.34
CA SER A 108 -13.80 -4.30 24.61
C SER A 108 -13.49 -5.35 25.68
N LEU A 109 -12.83 -6.47 25.32
CA LEU A 109 -12.47 -7.51 26.27
C LEU A 109 -11.22 -7.11 27.08
N ARG A 110 -11.50 -6.69 28.32
CA ARG A 110 -10.58 -6.38 29.43
C ARG A 110 -9.90 -5.02 29.27
N GLY A 111 -9.84 -4.27 30.38
CA GLY A 111 -9.00 -3.08 30.58
C GLY A 111 -7.48 -3.36 30.50
N GLN A 112 -7.07 -4.37 29.72
CA GLN A 112 -5.73 -4.46 29.18
C GLN A 112 -5.68 -3.49 28.01
N ASN A 113 -4.81 -2.49 28.12
CA ASN A 113 -4.46 -1.65 26.97
C ASN A 113 -4.24 -2.55 25.76
N PRO A 114 -4.91 -2.29 24.62
CA PRO A 114 -4.58 -2.99 23.39
C PRO A 114 -3.08 -2.85 23.19
N MET A 115 -2.40 -3.94 22.81
CA MET A 115 -0.97 -3.88 22.51
C MET A 115 -0.73 -2.64 21.63
N THR A 116 -0.01 -1.67 22.20
CA THR A 116 0.22 -0.32 21.69
C THR A 116 -1.03 0.56 21.53
N GLY A 117 -1.35 1.36 22.57
CA GLY A 117 -2.33 2.45 22.45
C GLY A 117 -1.98 3.51 21.39
N GLU A 118 -0.80 3.43 20.78
CA GLU A 118 -0.29 4.34 19.75
C GLU A 118 -1.06 4.26 18.41
N TYR A 119 -1.66 3.11 18.08
CA TYR A 119 -2.35 2.88 16.79
C TYR A 119 -3.87 2.70 16.94
N ASN A 120 -4.42 3.10 18.09
CA ASN A 120 -5.84 2.93 18.37
C ASN A 120 -6.66 3.98 17.59
N VAL A 121 -7.41 3.54 16.57
CA VAL A 121 -8.27 4.39 15.76
C VAL A 121 -9.73 4.07 16.08
N LYS A 122 -10.38 4.93 16.87
CA LYS A 122 -11.82 4.83 17.18
C LYS A 122 -12.66 5.81 16.37
N LYS A 123 -12.07 6.94 15.99
CA LYS A 123 -12.70 7.94 15.15
C LYS A 123 -11.87 8.19 13.89
N ILE A 124 -12.49 8.78 12.88
CA ILE A 124 -11.81 9.05 11.61
C ILE A 124 -10.70 10.09 11.76
N GLU A 125 -10.80 11.00 12.73
CA GLU A 125 -9.76 12.00 13.01
C GLU A 125 -8.48 11.37 13.55
N ASP A 126 -8.58 10.20 14.19
CA ASP A 126 -7.44 9.44 14.71
C ASP A 126 -6.76 8.59 13.62
N TYR A 127 -7.36 8.49 12.43
CA TYR A 127 -6.85 7.68 11.34
C TYR A 127 -5.64 8.35 10.67
N LYS A 128 -4.44 7.84 10.96
CA LYS A 128 -3.17 8.38 10.43
C LYS A 128 -2.43 7.45 9.48
N TRP A 129 -3.05 6.35 9.04
CA TRP A 129 -2.46 5.44 8.06
C TRP A 129 -2.51 6.05 6.66
N ASN A 130 -1.36 6.10 5.98
CA ASN A 130 -1.22 6.59 4.61
C ASN A 130 -0.69 5.49 3.72
N MET A 131 -1.30 5.28 2.56
CA MET A 131 -0.77 4.35 1.56
C MET A 131 0.62 4.85 1.11
N PHE A 132 1.61 3.97 1.16
CA PHE A 132 2.96 4.27 0.72
C PHE A 132 3.24 3.75 -0.69
N GLY A 133 2.92 2.48 -0.95
CA GLY A 133 3.22 1.84 -2.22
C GLY A 133 3.00 0.34 -2.18
N ILE A 134 3.47 -0.36 -3.21
CA ILE A 134 3.31 -1.81 -3.36
C ILE A 134 4.67 -2.47 -3.22
N VAL A 135 4.80 -3.49 -2.37
CA VAL A 135 6.08 -4.20 -2.18
C VAL A 135 6.51 -4.84 -3.49
N ARG A 136 7.72 -4.53 -3.92
CA ARG A 136 8.38 -5.18 -5.06
C ARG A 136 9.22 -6.36 -4.59
N ASN A 137 10.08 -6.13 -3.60
CA ASN A 137 10.95 -7.15 -3.04
C ASN A 137 11.42 -6.77 -1.62
N ASP A 138 11.74 -7.78 -0.81
CA ASP A 138 12.48 -7.62 0.45
C ASP A 138 13.98 -7.56 0.12
N MET A 139 14.65 -6.47 0.52
CA MET A 139 16.08 -6.28 0.31
C MET A 139 16.93 -6.85 1.46
N LEU A 140 16.33 -7.16 2.61
CA LEU A 140 17.00 -7.67 3.81
C LEU A 140 16.15 -8.80 4.44
N ALA A 141 16.10 -9.93 3.75
CA ALA A 141 15.29 -11.09 4.11
C ALA A 141 15.60 -11.66 5.53
N ASP A 142 16.84 -11.53 6.01
CA ASP A 142 17.29 -12.18 7.25
C ASP A 142 17.56 -11.21 8.43
N SER A 143 17.28 -9.92 8.25
CA SER A 143 17.52 -8.94 9.33
C SER A 143 16.45 -9.05 10.41
N SER A 144 16.88 -9.27 11.66
CA SER A 144 16.02 -9.34 12.84
C SER A 144 15.71 -7.97 13.46
N LEU A 145 16.52 -6.95 13.13
CA LEU A 145 16.43 -5.62 13.75
C LEU A 145 15.50 -4.68 12.97
N GLN A 146 15.56 -4.74 11.63
CA GLN A 146 14.81 -3.87 10.72
C GLN A 146 14.62 -4.56 9.38
N LYS A 147 13.47 -4.35 8.75
CA LYS A 147 13.19 -4.81 7.39
C LYS A 147 13.35 -3.68 6.39
N LEU A 148 13.88 -3.99 5.21
CA LEU A 148 14.04 -3.02 4.12
C LEU A 148 13.26 -3.52 2.91
N TYR A 149 12.12 -2.89 2.66
CA TYR A 149 11.31 -3.19 1.48
C TYR A 149 11.60 -2.20 0.38
N ASN A 150 11.73 -2.69 -0.84
CA ASN A 150 11.65 -1.82 -2.01
C ASN A 150 10.18 -1.77 -2.45
N CYS A 151 9.59 -0.58 -2.48
CA CYS A 151 8.16 -0.42 -2.78
C CYS A 151 7.98 0.39 -4.05
N ASP A 152 7.20 -0.12 -4.99
CA ASP A 152 6.77 0.62 -6.17
C ASP A 152 5.81 1.73 -5.72
N VAL A 153 6.14 2.98 -6.08
CA VAL A 153 5.34 4.18 -5.80
C VAL A 153 4.75 4.79 -7.07
N PHE A 154 5.36 4.50 -8.23
CA PHE A 154 4.87 4.93 -9.53
C PHE A 154 5.16 3.86 -10.60
N GLY A 155 4.32 3.79 -11.64
CA GLY A 155 4.49 2.87 -12.77
C GLY A 155 3.79 1.53 -12.58
N ARG A 156 4.34 0.45 -13.12
CA ARG A 156 3.68 -0.87 -13.12
C ARG A 156 4.00 -1.65 -11.85
N ALA A 157 2.97 -2.23 -11.25
CA ALA A 157 3.08 -3.07 -10.07
C ALA A 157 2.15 -4.29 -10.16
N MET A 158 2.58 -5.41 -9.57
CA MET A 158 1.77 -6.61 -9.42
C MET A 158 1.11 -6.60 -8.05
N ILE A 159 -0.21 -6.77 -7.96
CA ILE A 159 -0.97 -6.76 -6.70
C ILE A 159 -1.88 -7.99 -6.61
N ALA A 160 -2.17 -8.46 -5.40
CA ALA A 160 -3.20 -9.49 -5.21
C ALA A 160 -4.57 -9.00 -5.68
N ASN A 161 -5.32 -9.85 -6.38
CA ASN A 161 -6.65 -9.51 -6.85
C ASN A 161 -7.68 -9.57 -5.70
N ILE A 162 -7.74 -8.50 -4.93
CA ILE A 162 -8.77 -8.26 -3.91
C ILE A 162 -10.02 -7.56 -4.47
N PHE A 163 -10.09 -7.37 -5.79
CA PHE A 163 -11.11 -6.56 -6.47
C PHE A 163 -12.18 -7.42 -7.16
N GLY A 164 -11.99 -8.74 -7.20
CA GLY A 164 -12.89 -9.68 -7.86
C GLY A 164 -12.66 -9.79 -9.37
N PRO A 165 -13.72 -9.90 -10.19
CA PRO A 165 -13.57 -10.01 -11.64
C PRO A 165 -13.09 -8.68 -12.23
N LEU A 166 -11.95 -8.69 -12.92
CA LEU A 166 -11.35 -7.50 -13.53
C LEU A 166 -11.25 -7.65 -15.04
N LYS A 167 -11.41 -6.52 -15.74
CA LYS A 167 -11.12 -6.34 -17.16
C LYS A 167 -9.94 -5.40 -17.32
N ARG A 168 -9.28 -5.48 -18.48
CA ARG A 168 -8.29 -4.48 -18.87
C ARG A 168 -8.95 -3.10 -18.91
N ASN A 169 -8.23 -2.08 -18.46
CA ASN A 169 -8.71 -0.70 -18.29
C ASN A 169 -9.70 -0.46 -17.14
N ASP A 170 -10.02 -1.46 -16.31
CA ASP A 170 -10.72 -1.18 -15.05
C ASP A 170 -9.82 -0.33 -14.15
N HIS A 171 -10.41 0.68 -13.50
CA HIS A 171 -9.75 1.43 -12.44
C HIS A 171 -9.87 0.65 -11.13
N VAL A 172 -8.76 0.47 -10.42
CA VAL A 172 -8.75 -0.19 -9.12
C VAL A 172 -8.23 0.77 -8.06
N GLY A 173 -8.75 0.60 -6.85
CA GLY A 173 -8.42 1.43 -5.70
C GLY A 173 -8.74 0.71 -4.40
N LEU A 174 -8.42 1.33 -3.27
CA LEU A 174 -8.88 0.90 -1.96
C LEU A 174 -9.87 1.91 -1.39
N ALA A 175 -10.72 1.46 -0.48
CA ALA A 175 -11.58 2.34 0.32
C ALA A 175 -11.43 1.99 1.79
N LEU A 176 -11.27 3.01 2.63
CA LEU A 176 -11.53 2.93 4.05
C LEU A 176 -13.04 3.02 4.26
N VAL A 177 -13.62 2.02 4.91
CA VAL A 177 -15.06 1.91 5.15
C VAL A 177 -15.35 1.76 6.64
N ALA A 178 -16.48 2.31 7.08
CA ALA A 178 -17.13 1.96 8.33
C ALA A 178 -18.15 0.85 8.08
N THR A 179 -17.97 -0.31 8.70
CA THR A 179 -18.82 -1.50 8.51
C THR A 179 -18.95 -2.30 9.81
N ASP A 180 -19.99 -3.12 9.93
CA ASP A 180 -20.07 -4.14 10.97
C ASP A 180 -19.27 -5.39 10.57
N CYS A 181 -18.10 -5.58 11.18
CA CYS A 181 -17.25 -6.74 10.90
C CYS A 181 -17.93 -8.08 11.24
N ASN A 182 -18.89 -8.11 12.16
CA ASN A 182 -19.61 -9.33 12.51
C ASN A 182 -20.46 -9.83 11.34
N VAL A 183 -21.12 -8.89 10.66
CA VAL A 183 -21.95 -9.15 9.47
C VAL A 183 -21.06 -9.50 8.27
N LEU A 184 -19.96 -8.76 8.08
CA LEU A 184 -19.11 -8.93 6.91
C LEU A 184 -18.31 -10.24 6.94
N PHE A 185 -17.78 -10.61 8.11
CA PHE A 185 -16.81 -11.70 8.28
C PHE A 185 -17.23 -12.81 9.24
N THR A 186 -18.53 -12.94 9.55
CA THR A 186 -19.11 -14.09 10.25
C THR A 186 -18.50 -14.35 11.64
N ASN A 187 -18.23 -13.32 12.44
CA ASN A 187 -17.68 -13.44 13.79
C ASN A 187 -16.39 -14.28 13.89
N VAL A 188 -15.48 -14.22 12.92
CA VAL A 188 -14.15 -14.87 13.07
C VAL A 188 -13.05 -13.84 12.93
N PHE A 189 -12.47 -13.44 14.06
CA PHE A 189 -11.34 -12.53 14.09
C PHE A 189 -10.04 -13.28 13.78
N TYR A 190 -9.20 -12.73 12.90
CA TYR A 190 -7.91 -13.32 12.54
C TYR A 190 -6.81 -12.31 12.83
N ALA A 191 -5.76 -12.76 13.51
CA ALA A 191 -4.49 -12.06 13.50
C ALA A 191 -3.86 -12.12 12.10
N PRO A 192 -3.00 -11.15 11.72
CA PRO A 192 -2.42 -11.09 10.36
C PRO A 192 -1.69 -12.37 9.94
N ASN A 193 -1.12 -13.08 10.92
CA ASN A 193 -0.46 -14.37 10.71
C ASN A 193 -1.41 -15.55 10.43
N GLY A 194 -2.73 -15.35 10.40
CA GLY A 194 -3.75 -16.37 10.16
C GLY A 194 -4.29 -17.04 11.43
N ARG A 195 -3.80 -16.68 12.63
CA ARG A 195 -4.31 -17.24 13.89
C ARG A 195 -5.72 -16.71 14.17
N ARG A 196 -6.67 -17.61 14.39
CA ARG A 196 -8.02 -17.25 14.84
C ARG A 196 -7.98 -16.75 16.27
N GLU A 197 -8.65 -15.64 16.56
CA GLU A 197 -8.87 -15.18 17.92
C GLU A 197 -10.37 -15.04 18.24
N PRO A 198 -10.74 -15.00 19.54
CA PRO A 198 -12.14 -14.96 19.94
C PRO A 198 -12.85 -13.69 19.44
N ALA A 199 -13.99 -13.86 18.77
CA ALA A 199 -14.80 -12.76 18.24
C ALA A 199 -15.42 -11.85 19.30
N LEU A 200 -15.51 -12.33 20.55
CA LEU A 200 -15.91 -11.51 21.69
C LEU A 200 -14.99 -10.30 21.89
N LYS A 201 -13.74 -10.35 21.39
CA LYS A 201 -12.78 -9.25 21.51
C LYS A 201 -13.33 -7.97 20.89
N THR A 202 -13.98 -8.05 19.72
CA THR A 202 -14.30 -6.88 18.91
C THR A 202 -15.80 -6.63 18.79
N LYS A 203 -16.61 -7.21 19.71
CA LYS A 203 -18.04 -6.88 19.77
C LYS A 203 -18.22 -5.40 20.09
N LEU A 204 -18.76 -4.67 19.13
CA LEU A 204 -19.16 -3.29 19.30
C LEU A 204 -20.35 -3.23 20.25
N SER A 205 -20.36 -2.20 21.09
CA SER A 205 -21.51 -1.89 21.94
C SER A 205 -22.32 -0.81 21.22
N GLY A 206 -23.59 -1.07 20.91
CA GLY A 206 -24.47 -0.08 20.28
C GLY A 206 -24.32 0.02 18.76
N SER A 207 -24.34 1.25 18.22
CA SER A 207 -24.38 1.57 16.78
C SER A 207 -23.01 1.85 16.14
N ASP A 208 -21.92 1.60 16.87
CA ASP A 208 -20.58 1.83 16.35
C ASP A 208 -20.29 0.90 15.16
N LYS A 209 -19.34 1.29 14.31
CA LYS A 209 -18.87 0.50 13.17
C LYS A 209 -17.35 0.38 13.20
N HIS A 210 -16.83 -0.76 12.78
CA HIS A 210 -15.39 -0.96 12.63
C HIS A 210 -14.89 -0.28 11.37
N PHE A 211 -13.63 0.15 11.39
CA PHE A 211 -12.96 0.59 10.18
C PHE A 211 -12.27 -0.58 9.49
N GLN A 212 -12.43 -0.66 8.17
CA GLN A 212 -11.80 -1.67 7.33
C GLN A 212 -11.34 -1.06 6.01
N ILE A 213 -10.26 -1.58 5.45
CA ILE A 213 -9.78 -1.27 4.12
C ILE A 213 -10.22 -2.40 3.18
N VAL A 214 -10.96 -2.03 2.13
CA VAL A 214 -11.50 -2.95 1.13
C VAL A 214 -11.09 -2.54 -0.28
N GLY A 215 -11.08 -3.51 -1.20
CA GLY A 215 -10.87 -3.25 -2.62
C GLY A 215 -12.04 -2.51 -3.25
N THR A 216 -11.74 -1.66 -4.23
CA THR A 216 -12.73 -0.98 -5.08
C THR A 216 -12.38 -1.16 -6.55
N ARG A 217 -13.42 -1.24 -7.38
CA ARG A 217 -13.35 -1.32 -8.83
C ARG A 217 -14.21 -0.22 -9.42
N ASN A 218 -13.64 0.58 -10.31
CA ASN A 218 -14.26 1.73 -10.95
C ASN A 218 -14.91 2.69 -9.93
N GLY A 219 -14.20 2.94 -8.83
CA GLY A 219 -14.64 3.81 -7.73
C GLY A 219 -15.74 3.22 -6.83
N LYS A 220 -16.17 1.98 -7.08
CA LYS A 220 -17.24 1.31 -6.33
C LYS A 220 -16.71 0.13 -5.53
N ILE A 221 -17.30 -0.10 -4.37
CA ILE A 221 -17.10 -1.32 -3.58
C ILE A 221 -17.84 -2.46 -4.30
N ASP A 222 -17.33 -3.68 -4.16
CA ASP A 222 -17.99 -4.89 -4.69
C ASP A 222 -19.41 -5.03 -4.12
N GLU A 223 -20.37 -5.29 -5.00
CA GLU A 223 -21.80 -5.43 -4.65
C GLU A 223 -22.04 -6.49 -3.59
N PHE A 224 -21.21 -7.54 -3.53
CA PHE A 224 -21.30 -8.57 -2.50
C PHE A 224 -21.04 -7.99 -1.11
N LEU A 225 -20.07 -7.08 -0.95
CA LEU A 225 -19.77 -6.46 0.34
C LEU A 225 -20.92 -5.52 0.76
N THR A 226 -21.43 -4.72 -0.18
CA THR A 226 -22.56 -3.82 0.07
C THR A 226 -23.86 -4.58 0.32
N SER A 227 -24.07 -5.76 -0.28
CA SER A 227 -25.24 -6.59 0.00
C SER A 227 -25.23 -7.20 1.40
N LYS A 228 -24.04 -7.46 1.95
CA LYS A 228 -23.88 -7.99 3.31
C LYS A 228 -24.11 -6.90 4.34
N ASP A 229 -23.52 -5.73 4.14
CA ASP A 229 -23.71 -4.56 4.98
C ASP A 229 -24.23 -3.38 4.14
N PRO A 230 -25.57 -3.24 4.00
CA PRO A 230 -26.18 -2.13 3.28
C PRO A 230 -25.88 -0.76 3.90
N ASN A 231 -25.49 -0.74 5.18
CA ASN A 231 -25.17 0.49 5.90
C ASN A 231 -23.68 0.84 5.82
N MET A 232 -22.87 0.11 5.04
CA MET A 232 -21.45 0.39 4.87
C MET A 232 -21.22 1.80 4.35
N GLN A 233 -20.40 2.58 5.04
CA GLN A 233 -20.08 3.96 4.67
C GLN A 233 -18.64 4.07 4.22
N VAL A 234 -18.41 4.67 3.05
CA VAL A 234 -17.06 5.01 2.59
C VAL A 234 -16.59 6.27 3.28
N LEU A 235 -15.41 6.22 3.90
CA LEU A 235 -14.78 7.33 4.60
C LEU A 235 -13.66 7.96 3.79
N LYS A 236 -12.87 7.16 3.08
CA LYS A 236 -11.72 7.63 2.28
C LYS A 236 -11.44 6.68 1.12
N HIS A 237 -11.03 7.22 -0.02
CA HIS A 237 -10.58 6.45 -1.19
C HIS A 237 -9.07 6.59 -1.39
N TYR A 238 -8.46 5.50 -1.86
CA TYR A 238 -7.07 5.42 -2.29
C TYR A 238 -7.05 4.96 -3.76
N PRO A 239 -6.84 5.85 -4.73
CA PRO A 239 -6.64 5.42 -6.11
C PRO A 239 -5.35 4.58 -6.17
N LEU A 240 -5.43 3.38 -6.74
CA LEU A 240 -4.25 2.54 -6.94
C LEU A 240 -3.74 2.64 -8.37
N GLY A 241 -4.62 2.52 -9.36
CA GLY A 241 -4.20 2.46 -10.76
C GLY A 241 -5.24 1.90 -11.71
N VAL A 242 -4.79 1.59 -12.92
CA VAL A 242 -5.58 0.99 -14.00
C VAL A 242 -5.05 -0.41 -14.30
N VAL A 243 -5.93 -1.38 -14.49
CA VAL A 243 -5.55 -2.76 -14.81
C VAL A 243 -4.92 -2.82 -16.21
N SER A 244 -3.62 -3.14 -16.27
CA SER A 244 -2.91 -3.36 -17.53
C SER A 244 -3.06 -4.79 -18.03
N HIS A 245 -3.03 -5.75 -17.10
CA HIS A 245 -3.17 -7.17 -17.39
C HIS A 245 -4.03 -7.87 -16.31
N ALA A 246 -5.18 -8.37 -16.74
CA ALA A 246 -6.10 -9.12 -15.87
C ALA A 246 -5.73 -10.61 -15.85
N VAL A 247 -5.94 -11.27 -14.71
CA VAL A 247 -5.72 -12.72 -14.56
C VAL A 247 -6.97 -13.49 -14.97
N ALA A 248 -6.79 -14.63 -15.65
CA ALA A 248 -7.90 -15.50 -16.05
C ALA A 248 -8.65 -16.12 -14.86
N LYS A 249 -7.95 -16.42 -13.75
CA LYS A 249 -8.55 -16.96 -12.53
C LYS A 249 -9.14 -15.85 -11.67
N ILE A 250 -10.46 -15.89 -11.49
CA ILE A 250 -11.19 -14.96 -10.63
C ILE A 250 -11.23 -15.56 -9.21
N PRO A 251 -10.79 -14.83 -8.17
CA PRO A 251 -10.91 -15.29 -6.79
C PRO A 251 -12.37 -15.26 -6.34
N THR A 252 -12.75 -16.23 -5.51
CA THR A 252 -14.09 -16.25 -4.91
C THR A 252 -14.23 -15.15 -3.88
N GLN A 253 -15.46 -14.68 -3.64
CA GLN A 253 -15.72 -13.63 -2.66
C GLN A 253 -15.29 -14.02 -1.24
N GLY A 254 -15.42 -15.30 -0.87
CA GLY A 254 -14.90 -15.81 0.40
C GLY A 254 -13.37 -15.72 0.52
N ASN A 255 -12.63 -16.00 -0.56
CA ASN A 255 -11.18 -15.87 -0.59
C ASN A 255 -10.75 -14.41 -0.49
N ILE A 256 -11.48 -13.49 -1.15
CA ILE A 256 -11.23 -12.05 -1.04
C ILE A 256 -11.43 -11.61 0.41
N LEU A 257 -12.56 -11.93 1.05
CA LEU A 257 -12.80 -11.57 2.45
C LEU A 257 -11.72 -12.14 3.40
N LEU A 258 -11.32 -13.40 3.22
CA LEU A 258 -10.28 -14.01 4.04
C LEU A 258 -8.92 -13.34 3.83
N SER A 259 -8.60 -12.97 2.59
CA SER A 259 -7.36 -12.26 2.24
C SER A 259 -7.26 -10.86 2.81
N LEU A 260 -8.37 -10.23 3.20
CA LEU A 260 -8.35 -8.92 3.87
C LEU A 260 -7.94 -9.02 5.34
N ARG A 261 -7.87 -10.24 5.90
CA ARG A 261 -7.54 -10.50 7.32
C ARG A 261 -6.30 -11.37 7.52
N SER A 262 -5.95 -12.21 6.55
CA SER A 262 -4.84 -13.17 6.65
C SER A 262 -3.81 -12.94 5.55
N GLN A 263 -2.56 -12.67 5.94
CA GLN A 263 -1.45 -12.47 5.01
C GLN A 263 -1.19 -13.73 4.17
N ASP A 264 -1.32 -14.91 4.76
CA ASP A 264 -1.15 -16.18 4.05
C ASP A 264 -2.21 -16.35 2.95
N SER A 265 -3.46 -15.97 3.25
CA SER A 265 -4.55 -16.04 2.27
C SER A 265 -4.43 -14.98 1.19
N TYR A 266 -3.92 -13.80 1.53
CA TYR A 266 -3.58 -12.73 0.57
C TYR A 266 -2.52 -13.20 -0.43
N MET A 267 -1.53 -13.96 0.02
CA MET A 267 -0.49 -14.50 -0.85
C MET A 267 -1.00 -15.49 -1.89
N LEU A 268 -2.07 -16.22 -1.57
CA LEU A 268 -2.67 -17.23 -2.45
C LEU A 268 -3.60 -16.65 -3.52
N LEU A 269 -3.90 -15.35 -3.46
CA LEU A 269 -4.72 -14.71 -4.47
C LEU A 269 -3.98 -14.59 -5.82
N PRO A 270 -4.73 -14.68 -6.94
CA PRO A 270 -4.17 -14.41 -8.27
C PRO A 270 -3.66 -12.96 -8.34
N ARG A 271 -2.56 -12.73 -9.05
CA ARG A 271 -1.88 -11.43 -9.11
C ARG A 271 -2.19 -10.67 -10.38
N VAL A 272 -2.74 -9.47 -10.26
CA VAL A 272 -3.08 -8.59 -11.38
C VAL A 272 -2.01 -7.51 -11.54
N GLU A 273 -1.72 -7.14 -12.78
CA GLU A 273 -0.81 -6.04 -13.06
C GLU A 273 -1.63 -4.75 -13.18
N ILE A 274 -1.17 -3.71 -12.49
CA ILE A 274 -1.76 -2.38 -12.53
C ILE A 274 -0.71 -1.36 -12.96
N LEU A 275 -1.14 -0.34 -13.69
CA LEU A 275 -0.41 0.89 -13.91
C LEU A 275 -0.87 1.89 -12.84
N MET A 276 0.01 2.19 -11.89
CA MET A 276 -0.28 3.12 -10.80
C MET A 276 -0.36 4.55 -11.29
N ILE A 277 -1.28 5.32 -10.71
CA ILE A 277 -1.61 6.71 -11.07
C ILE A 277 -1.33 7.68 -9.94
#